data_AF-A0A4U0X971-F1
#
_entry.id   AF-A0A4U0X971-F1
#
_cell.length_a   1.000
_cell.length_b   1.000
_cell.length_c   1.000
_cell.angle_alpha   90.00
_cell.angle_beta   90.00
_cell.angle_gamma   90.00
#
_symmetry.space_group_name_H-M   'P 1'
#
loop_
_entity.id
_entity.type
_entity.pdbx_description
1 polymer ?
#
loop_
_entity_poly.entity_id
_entity_poly.type
_entity_poly.pdbx_seq_one_letter_code
_entity_poly.pdbx_strand_id
1 'polypeptide(L)'
;MTEKQFQLFFTGLEEALNTTGLSGEEVSITVQKLFAAINTFYANHSPQASSLLLAYQVIWKCLPASDLTPVWQPASDLLQQLLQRFWSLPTSTETTSLILDVYSRLSSSDGTSFNTIVPQRLASWIRLVGLDAAGGSAPMDTRYEAILTEILNATPADQTSSIVSSVTRNLVSRKPCKKFAFLSKKHALEFWLRGVRHCQLLANADLTGETWNAIHGTLADRVSAGDLAPHLASMSAKEATQIIFQNWVRPYILQLKVRPNTWDWIAGRRAVGDAGVRSTKYFYRGNFVLVKPTDLDTFHAIKEHLEVRLRASPGSEISSLAPFIDLLAVLAHHKQPYDATTKDLFTILRRSLSPDSIVDLAASLARDKKVFMDPVFAASLVDDFAVAGHVKAACDLFRLVPNVWLSLCPHLPIALINDPSGHKTGYIYRIFDMLNRDDPTNSVPHLLRTPHHTTAVTQTRIDLIHLIAYAFADCPHLLPRVAFRRVYWLYRYLRARQAPLSSLLSRAFVRAGIIRPLQEGQWVSTVKCQWILCFVRTLEGEEIAEQMDRVVWAWRGRVIRERSIRERRARQEARNPRGRLPG
;
A
#
# COMPACT_ATOMS: atom_id res chain seq x y z
N MET A 1 -39.42 -29.25 -14.10
CA MET A 1 -39.04 -29.98 -12.88
C MET A 1 -38.72 -28.93 -11.83
N THR A 2 -39.40 -28.94 -10.69
CA THR A 2 -39.13 -27.98 -9.59
C THR A 2 -37.83 -28.35 -8.86
N GLU A 3 -37.22 -27.42 -8.13
CA GLU A 3 -35.97 -27.68 -7.39
C GLU A 3 -36.11 -28.86 -6.41
N LYS A 4 -37.24 -28.95 -5.71
CA LYS A 4 -37.54 -30.10 -4.83
C LYS A 4 -37.61 -31.41 -5.60
N GLN A 5 -38.19 -31.41 -6.80
CA GLN A 5 -38.22 -32.60 -7.66
C GLN A 5 -36.80 -32.98 -8.10
N PHE A 6 -35.96 -31.99 -8.41
CA PHE A 6 -34.56 -32.20 -8.78
C PHE A 6 -33.76 -32.81 -7.62
N GLN A 7 -33.87 -32.26 -6.42
CA GLN A 7 -33.22 -32.83 -5.23
C GLN A 7 -33.68 -34.26 -4.94
N LEU A 8 -35.00 -34.51 -4.94
CA LEU A 8 -35.56 -35.85 -4.73
C LEU A 8 -35.09 -36.86 -5.78
N PHE A 9 -34.96 -36.42 -7.03
CA PHE A 9 -34.45 -37.26 -8.11
C PHE A 9 -32.99 -37.67 -7.86
N PHE A 10 -32.12 -36.75 -7.45
CA PHE A 10 -30.72 -37.05 -7.17
C PHE A 10 -30.54 -37.92 -5.92
N THR A 11 -31.34 -37.71 -4.88
CA THR A 11 -31.33 -38.57 -3.69
C THR A 11 -31.76 -40.00 -4.03
N GLY A 12 -32.83 -40.17 -4.82
CA GLY A 12 -33.26 -41.49 -5.29
C GLY A 12 -32.25 -42.16 -6.23
N LEU A 13 -31.51 -41.37 -7.02
CA LEU A 13 -30.45 -41.86 -7.87
C LEU A 13 -29.23 -42.35 -7.08
N GLU A 14 -28.81 -41.63 -6.03
CA GLU A 14 -27.73 -42.06 -5.14
C GLU A 14 -28.08 -43.41 -4.47
N GLU A 15 -29.33 -43.57 -4.03
CA GLU A 15 -29.83 -44.82 -3.45
C GLU A 15 -29.87 -45.98 -4.47
N ALA A 16 -30.32 -45.71 -5.69
CA ALA A 16 -30.36 -46.69 -6.77
C ALA A 16 -28.95 -47.13 -7.20
N LEU A 17 -27.99 -46.21 -7.28
CA LEU A 17 -26.61 -46.50 -7.67
C LEU A 17 -25.84 -47.24 -6.57
N ASN A 18 -26.13 -46.99 -5.30
CA ASN A 18 -25.51 -47.72 -4.19
C ASN A 18 -26.05 -49.15 -4.04
N THR A 19 -27.25 -49.43 -4.55
CA THR A 19 -27.91 -50.75 -4.44
C THR A 19 -27.69 -51.66 -5.63
N THR A 20 -27.35 -51.09 -6.80
CA THR A 20 -27.18 -51.84 -8.04
C THR A 20 -25.70 -52.10 -8.31
N GLY A 21 -25.28 -53.37 -8.30
CA GLY A 21 -23.92 -53.79 -8.66
C GLY A 21 -23.66 -53.68 -10.17
N LEU A 22 -23.83 -52.48 -10.72
CA LEU A 22 -23.70 -52.18 -12.14
C LEU A 22 -22.25 -52.40 -12.60
N SER A 23 -22.11 -52.88 -13.84
CA SER A 23 -20.81 -52.95 -14.50
C SER A 23 -20.29 -51.54 -14.83
N GLY A 24 -18.96 -51.35 -14.89
CA GLY A 24 -18.36 -50.02 -15.13
C GLY A 24 -18.85 -49.33 -16.42
N GLU A 25 -19.23 -50.11 -17.44
CA GLU A 25 -19.79 -49.59 -18.69
C GLU A 25 -21.21 -49.00 -18.51
N GLU A 26 -22.04 -49.65 -17.69
CA GLU A 26 -23.40 -49.17 -17.37
C GLU A 26 -23.36 -47.91 -16.50
N VAL A 27 -22.40 -47.83 -15.57
CA VAL A 27 -22.16 -46.62 -14.76
C VAL A 27 -21.77 -45.46 -15.67
N SER A 28 -20.86 -45.67 -16.63
CA SER A 28 -20.42 -44.64 -17.58
C SER A 28 -21.57 -44.07 -18.43
N ILE A 29 -22.39 -44.94 -19.02
CA ILE A 29 -23.56 -44.52 -19.82
C ILE A 29 -24.56 -43.74 -18.96
N THR A 30 -24.77 -44.18 -17.72
CA THR A 30 -25.69 -43.53 -16.78
C THR A 30 -25.18 -42.14 -16.40
N VAL A 31 -23.88 -42.01 -16.10
CA VAL A 31 -23.24 -40.72 -15.79
C VAL A 31 -23.29 -39.76 -16.98
N GLN A 32 -23.04 -40.23 -18.21
CA GLN A 32 -23.15 -39.41 -19.42
C GLN A 32 -24.57 -38.88 -19.64
N LYS A 33 -25.58 -39.75 -19.48
CA LYS A 33 -27.00 -39.35 -19.57
C LYS A 33 -27.36 -38.34 -18.49
N LEU A 34 -26.86 -38.54 -17.26
CA LEU A 34 -27.06 -37.61 -16.16
C LEU A 34 -26.46 -36.25 -16.46
N PHE A 35 -25.23 -36.23 -16.98
CA PHE A 35 -24.53 -35.00 -17.32
C PHE A 35 -25.23 -34.23 -18.45
N ALA A 36 -25.73 -34.94 -19.47
CA ALA A 36 -26.55 -34.34 -20.52
C ALA A 36 -27.87 -33.77 -19.98
N ALA A 37 -28.54 -34.50 -19.09
CA ALA A 37 -29.78 -34.04 -18.44
C ALA A 37 -29.54 -32.80 -17.58
N ILE A 38 -28.46 -32.78 -16.80
CA ILE A 38 -27.98 -31.62 -16.05
C ILE A 38 -27.78 -30.46 -17.02
N ASN A 39 -26.93 -30.58 -18.04
CA ASN A 39 -26.66 -29.49 -18.97
C ASN A 39 -27.93 -28.94 -19.64
N THR A 40 -28.87 -29.81 -20.00
CA THR A 40 -30.16 -29.42 -20.58
C THR A 40 -31.04 -28.69 -19.56
N PHE A 41 -31.02 -29.12 -18.30
CA PHE A 41 -31.71 -28.43 -17.21
C PHE A 41 -31.12 -27.03 -16.97
N TYR A 42 -29.79 -26.91 -16.94
CA TYR A 42 -29.06 -25.64 -16.75
C TYR A 42 -29.22 -24.67 -17.92
N ALA A 43 -29.32 -25.15 -19.15
CA ALA A 43 -29.57 -24.29 -20.31
C ALA A 43 -30.95 -23.59 -20.21
N ASN A 44 -31.90 -24.21 -19.50
CA ASN A 44 -33.30 -23.80 -19.46
C ASN A 44 -33.72 -23.10 -18.15
N HIS A 45 -32.86 -23.09 -17.12
CA HIS A 45 -33.19 -22.53 -15.80
C HIS A 45 -31.98 -21.77 -15.22
N SER A 46 -32.20 -20.78 -14.33
CA SER A 46 -31.14 -20.16 -13.50
C SER A 46 -31.15 -20.78 -12.09
N PRO A 47 -30.60 -21.98 -11.90
CA PRO A 47 -30.69 -22.68 -10.64
C PRO A 47 -29.88 -22.02 -9.53
N GLN A 48 -30.29 -22.32 -8.30
CA GLN A 48 -29.53 -21.96 -7.10
C GLN A 48 -28.26 -22.83 -7.02
N ALA A 49 -27.20 -22.28 -6.43
CA ALA A 49 -25.89 -22.92 -6.32
C ALA A 49 -25.91 -24.28 -5.60
N SER A 50 -26.82 -24.44 -4.65
CA SER A 50 -27.00 -25.60 -3.77
C SER A 50 -27.44 -26.86 -4.52
N SER A 51 -28.41 -26.75 -5.44
CA SER A 51 -28.90 -27.91 -6.21
C SER A 51 -27.89 -28.38 -7.26
N LEU A 52 -27.04 -27.47 -7.76
CA LEU A 52 -25.91 -27.80 -8.64
C LEU A 52 -24.87 -28.62 -7.88
N LEU A 53 -24.49 -28.16 -6.69
CA LEU A 53 -23.52 -28.87 -5.87
C LEU A 53 -23.96 -30.31 -5.56
N LEU A 54 -25.22 -30.49 -5.13
CA LEU A 54 -25.76 -31.82 -4.79
C LEU A 54 -25.65 -32.79 -5.97
N ALA A 55 -26.01 -32.33 -7.18
CA ALA A 55 -25.91 -33.15 -8.39
C ALA A 55 -24.48 -33.60 -8.68
N TYR A 56 -23.49 -32.71 -8.50
CA TYR A 56 -22.08 -33.07 -8.70
C TYR A 56 -21.54 -33.96 -7.59
N GLN A 57 -21.99 -33.79 -6.34
CA GLN A 57 -21.63 -34.68 -5.24
C GLN A 57 -22.10 -36.11 -5.53
N VAL A 58 -23.33 -36.28 -6.00
CA VAL A 58 -23.87 -37.61 -6.36
C VAL A 58 -23.09 -38.21 -7.53
N ILE A 59 -22.89 -37.46 -8.62
CA ILE A 59 -22.11 -37.95 -9.78
C ILE A 59 -20.70 -38.38 -9.35
N TRP A 60 -20.05 -37.58 -8.51
CA TRP A 60 -18.70 -37.84 -8.07
C TRP A 60 -18.60 -39.09 -7.18
N LYS A 61 -19.50 -39.23 -6.21
CA LYS A 61 -19.54 -40.42 -5.34
C LYS A 61 -19.76 -41.71 -6.12
N CYS A 62 -20.52 -41.64 -7.21
CA CYS A 62 -20.85 -42.80 -8.05
C CYS A 62 -19.74 -43.18 -9.05
N LEU A 63 -18.68 -42.39 -9.20
CA LEU A 63 -17.53 -42.77 -10.03
C LEU A 63 -16.62 -43.72 -9.23
N PRO A 64 -16.46 -45.00 -9.63
CA PRO A 64 -15.59 -45.94 -8.93
C PRO A 64 -14.12 -45.54 -9.07
N ALA A 65 -13.35 -45.68 -7.98
CA ALA A 65 -11.94 -45.27 -7.93
C ALA A 65 -11.05 -46.02 -8.94
N SER A 66 -11.44 -47.23 -9.37
CA SER A 66 -10.73 -48.06 -10.34
C SER A 66 -10.81 -47.56 -11.78
N ASP A 67 -11.82 -46.74 -12.12
CA ASP A 67 -12.15 -46.39 -13.51
C ASP A 67 -11.53 -45.06 -13.96
N LEU A 68 -10.73 -44.43 -13.08
CA LEU A 68 -9.97 -43.20 -13.38
C LEU A 68 -8.63 -43.48 -14.09
N THR A 69 -8.41 -44.70 -14.59
CA THR A 69 -7.19 -45.07 -15.32
C THR A 69 -7.17 -44.46 -16.74
N PRO A 70 -5.99 -44.09 -17.26
CA PRO A 70 -5.84 -43.31 -18.50
C PRO A 70 -6.26 -44.04 -19.80
N VAL A 71 -6.76 -45.28 -19.72
CA VAL A 71 -7.11 -46.11 -20.88
C VAL A 71 -8.47 -45.73 -21.48
N TRP A 72 -9.28 -44.90 -20.81
CA TRP A 72 -10.64 -44.54 -21.25
C TRP A 72 -10.72 -43.11 -21.84
N GLN A 73 -10.53 -42.97 -23.16
CA GLN A 73 -10.66 -41.68 -23.89
C GLN A 73 -12.03 -40.96 -23.75
N PRO A 74 -13.20 -41.65 -23.69
CA PRO A 74 -14.48 -40.96 -23.48
C PRO A 74 -14.65 -40.43 -22.04
N ALA A 75 -14.01 -41.07 -21.07
CA ALA A 75 -14.02 -40.64 -19.67
C ALA A 75 -13.14 -39.40 -19.46
N SER A 76 -12.08 -39.20 -20.25
CA SER A 76 -11.25 -37.99 -20.13
C SER A 76 -11.98 -36.73 -20.56
N ASP A 77 -12.81 -36.79 -21.61
CA ASP A 77 -13.61 -35.64 -22.06
C ASP A 77 -14.73 -35.30 -21.08
N LEU A 78 -15.42 -36.32 -20.55
CA LEU A 78 -16.44 -36.13 -19.53
C LEU A 78 -15.84 -35.61 -18.23
N LEU A 79 -14.73 -36.19 -17.76
CA LEU A 79 -14.02 -35.72 -16.57
C LEU A 79 -13.53 -34.29 -16.77
N GLN A 80 -13.01 -33.93 -17.95
CA GLN A 80 -12.59 -32.58 -18.26
C GLN A 80 -13.77 -31.60 -18.27
N GLN A 81 -14.93 -31.99 -18.79
CA GLN A 81 -16.16 -31.19 -18.77
C GLN A 81 -16.73 -31.05 -17.35
N LEU A 82 -16.74 -32.13 -16.56
CA LEU A 82 -17.14 -32.15 -15.17
C LEU A 82 -16.24 -31.22 -14.36
N LEU A 83 -14.93 -31.40 -14.42
CA LEU A 83 -13.96 -30.51 -13.78
C LEU A 83 -14.18 -29.07 -14.24
N GLN A 84 -14.32 -28.81 -15.55
CA GLN A 84 -14.56 -27.45 -16.06
C GLN A 84 -15.76 -26.75 -15.43
N ARG A 85 -16.86 -27.47 -15.24
CA ARG A 85 -18.07 -26.94 -14.60
C ARG A 85 -17.93 -26.87 -13.09
N PHE A 86 -17.23 -27.83 -12.51
CA PHE A 86 -17.00 -27.92 -11.08
C PHE A 86 -16.25 -26.70 -10.54
N TRP A 87 -15.23 -26.25 -11.27
CA TRP A 87 -14.47 -25.03 -10.93
C TRP A 87 -15.21 -23.72 -11.26
N SER A 88 -16.42 -23.80 -11.83
CA SER A 88 -17.31 -22.64 -12.03
C SER A 88 -18.39 -22.52 -10.95
N LEU A 89 -18.41 -23.45 -9.99
CA LEU A 89 -19.29 -23.38 -8.83
C LEU A 89 -18.95 -22.19 -7.93
N PRO A 90 -19.95 -21.60 -7.24
CA PRO A 90 -19.70 -20.59 -6.22
C PRO A 90 -18.78 -21.15 -5.13
N THR A 91 -17.92 -20.30 -4.57
CA THR A 91 -17.06 -20.67 -3.46
C THR A 91 -17.93 -20.78 -2.19
N SER A 92 -18.43 -21.99 -1.92
CA SER A 92 -19.06 -22.36 -0.66
C SER A 92 -18.19 -23.39 0.05
N THR A 93 -18.41 -23.58 1.35
CA THR A 93 -17.70 -24.60 2.12
C THR A 93 -17.91 -26.00 1.55
N GLU A 94 -19.11 -26.25 1.02
CA GLU A 94 -19.53 -27.57 0.54
C GLU A 94 -19.02 -27.84 -0.89
N THR A 95 -18.89 -26.80 -1.74
CA THR A 95 -18.22 -26.95 -3.05
C THR A 95 -16.74 -27.24 -2.84
N THR A 96 -16.14 -26.65 -1.81
CA THR A 96 -14.72 -26.80 -1.55
C THR A 96 -14.35 -28.15 -0.92
N SER A 97 -15.19 -28.70 -0.04
CA SER A 97 -15.00 -30.08 0.47
C SER A 97 -15.11 -31.13 -0.64
N LEU A 98 -16.01 -30.91 -1.61
CA LEU A 98 -16.09 -31.77 -2.77
C LEU A 98 -14.87 -31.58 -3.70
N ILE A 99 -14.30 -30.38 -3.85
CA ILE A 99 -13.00 -30.19 -4.55
C ILE A 99 -11.89 -31.02 -3.92
N LEU A 100 -11.82 -31.05 -2.59
CA LEU A 100 -10.85 -31.87 -1.86
C LEU A 100 -11.01 -33.36 -2.14
N ASP A 101 -12.24 -33.90 -2.03
CA ASP A 101 -12.52 -35.32 -2.30
C ASP A 101 -12.29 -35.67 -3.78
N VAL A 102 -12.58 -34.74 -4.69
CA VAL A 102 -12.28 -34.91 -6.12
C VAL A 102 -10.78 -35.00 -6.34
N TYR A 103 -10.04 -34.10 -5.72
CA TYR A 103 -8.61 -34.01 -5.88
C TYR A 103 -7.88 -35.21 -5.28
N SER A 104 -8.24 -35.64 -4.08
CA SER A 104 -7.58 -36.75 -3.37
C SER A 104 -7.72 -38.09 -4.11
N ARG A 105 -8.84 -38.31 -4.80
CA ARG A 105 -9.06 -39.51 -5.63
C ARG A 105 -8.40 -39.42 -7.00
N LEU A 106 -8.21 -38.22 -7.54
CA LEU A 106 -7.51 -38.03 -8.81
C LEU A 106 -5.99 -38.04 -8.65
N SER A 107 -5.46 -37.61 -7.50
CA SER A 107 -4.02 -37.61 -7.24
C SER A 107 -3.43 -39.00 -7.06
N SER A 108 -4.27 -40.02 -6.83
CA SER A 108 -3.85 -41.41 -6.73
C SER A 108 -3.79 -42.14 -8.08
N SER A 109 -4.18 -41.52 -9.20
CA SER A 109 -4.10 -42.12 -10.53
C SER A 109 -2.87 -41.60 -11.32
N ASP A 110 -2.06 -42.52 -11.87
CA ASP A 110 -0.77 -42.26 -12.53
C ASP A 110 -0.85 -41.53 -13.90
N GLY A 111 -1.83 -40.64 -14.10
CA GLY A 111 -2.13 -40.02 -15.39
C GLY A 111 -1.31 -38.75 -15.71
N THR A 112 -0.63 -38.73 -16.86
CA THR A 112 0.04 -37.55 -17.43
C THR A 112 -0.90 -36.36 -17.70
N SER A 113 -2.18 -36.62 -17.92
CA SER A 113 -3.23 -35.59 -18.11
C SER A 113 -3.51 -34.78 -16.84
N PHE A 114 -3.37 -35.38 -15.65
CA PHE A 114 -3.58 -34.76 -14.34
C PHE A 114 -2.70 -33.51 -14.16
N ASN A 115 -1.42 -33.64 -14.53
CA ASN A 115 -0.40 -32.59 -14.40
C ASN A 115 -0.67 -31.33 -15.22
N THR A 116 -1.58 -31.35 -16.20
CA THR A 116 -1.88 -30.19 -17.06
C THR A 116 -3.19 -29.50 -16.70
N ILE A 117 -4.24 -30.28 -16.43
CA ILE A 117 -5.59 -29.75 -16.21
C ILE A 117 -5.72 -29.18 -14.79
N VAL A 118 -5.21 -29.91 -13.80
CA VAL A 118 -5.39 -29.56 -12.39
C VAL A 118 -4.74 -28.22 -12.03
N PRO A 119 -3.48 -27.91 -12.42
CA PRO A 119 -2.88 -26.61 -12.13
C PRO A 119 -3.61 -25.42 -12.77
N GLN A 120 -4.20 -25.59 -13.96
CA GLN A 120 -4.95 -24.53 -14.63
C GLN A 120 -6.25 -24.22 -13.91
N ARG A 121 -6.92 -25.26 -13.44
CA ARG A 121 -8.20 -25.15 -12.75
C ARG A 121 -8.05 -24.66 -11.32
N LEU A 122 -7.08 -25.20 -10.59
CA LEU A 122 -6.74 -24.71 -9.25
C LEU A 122 -6.35 -23.23 -9.30
N ALA A 123 -5.55 -22.80 -10.28
CA ALA A 123 -5.25 -21.38 -10.50
C ALA A 123 -6.49 -20.53 -10.79
N SER A 124 -7.48 -21.08 -11.50
CA SER A 124 -8.73 -20.38 -11.80
C SER A 124 -9.59 -20.20 -10.54
N TRP A 125 -9.68 -21.23 -9.71
CA TRP A 125 -10.37 -21.18 -8.42
C TRP A 125 -9.73 -20.21 -7.43
N ILE A 126 -8.40 -20.26 -7.30
CA ILE A 126 -7.65 -19.30 -6.45
C ILE A 126 -7.93 -17.86 -6.87
N ARG A 127 -8.05 -17.57 -8.17
CA ARG A 127 -8.42 -16.23 -8.64
C ARG A 127 -9.83 -15.83 -8.22
N LEU A 128 -10.78 -16.77 -8.25
CA LEU A 128 -12.17 -16.53 -7.81
C LEU A 128 -12.22 -16.25 -6.30
N VAL A 129 -11.58 -17.09 -5.48
CA VAL A 129 -11.48 -16.88 -4.03
C VAL A 129 -10.81 -15.55 -3.71
N GLY A 130 -9.72 -15.21 -4.42
CA GLY A 130 -9.03 -13.93 -4.25
C GLY A 130 -9.85 -12.70 -4.65
N LEU A 131 -10.84 -12.83 -5.55
CA LEU A 131 -11.77 -11.76 -5.91
C LEU A 131 -12.79 -11.51 -4.82
N ASP A 132 -13.39 -12.58 -4.29
CA ASP A 132 -14.40 -12.47 -3.24
C ASP A 132 -13.79 -11.85 -1.98
N ALA A 133 -12.56 -12.23 -1.65
CA ALA A 133 -11.80 -11.62 -0.57
C ALA A 133 -11.42 -10.14 -0.82
N ALA A 134 -11.23 -9.73 -2.07
CA ALA A 134 -10.95 -8.32 -2.40
C ALA A 134 -12.22 -7.45 -2.38
N GLY A 135 -13.40 -8.05 -2.56
CA GLY A 135 -14.70 -7.36 -2.57
C GLY A 135 -15.37 -7.23 -1.20
N GLY A 136 -15.00 -8.06 -0.22
CA GLY A 136 -15.54 -8.03 1.15
C GLY A 136 -14.58 -7.41 2.17
N SER A 137 -15.11 -6.67 3.15
CA SER A 137 -14.35 -6.20 4.33
C SER A 137 -14.08 -7.31 5.36
N ALA A 138 -14.55 -8.54 5.10
CA ALA A 138 -14.26 -9.67 5.96
C ALA A 138 -12.81 -10.14 5.72
N PRO A 139 -12.01 -10.33 6.78
CA PRO A 139 -10.69 -10.94 6.62
C PRO A 139 -10.85 -12.27 5.89
N MET A 140 -9.94 -12.54 4.95
CA MET A 140 -9.82 -13.83 4.25
C MET A 140 -10.17 -14.96 5.21
N ASP A 141 -11.26 -15.69 4.91
CA ASP A 141 -11.72 -16.77 5.76
C ASP A 141 -10.60 -17.82 5.85
N THR A 142 -10.06 -18.02 7.05
CA THR A 142 -8.98 -18.97 7.34
C THR A 142 -9.31 -20.38 6.84
N ARG A 143 -10.59 -20.67 6.62
CA ARG A 143 -11.09 -21.89 6.01
C ARG A 143 -10.58 -22.12 4.60
N TYR A 144 -10.56 -21.12 3.72
CA TYR A 144 -10.07 -21.30 2.35
C TYR A 144 -8.57 -21.63 2.34
N GLU A 145 -7.81 -21.04 3.25
CA GLU A 145 -6.38 -21.33 3.41
C GLU A 145 -6.15 -22.75 3.93
N ALA A 146 -6.95 -23.21 4.90
CA ALA A 146 -6.90 -24.57 5.42
C ALA A 146 -7.16 -25.59 4.31
N ILE A 147 -8.16 -25.34 3.47
CA ILE A 147 -8.50 -26.22 2.35
C ILE A 147 -7.41 -26.23 1.29
N LEU A 148 -6.88 -25.06 0.89
CA LEU A 148 -5.77 -25.01 -0.04
C LEU A 148 -4.56 -25.79 0.49
N THR A 149 -4.30 -25.68 1.78
CA THR A 149 -3.23 -26.41 2.47
C THR A 149 -3.48 -27.92 2.44
N GLU A 150 -4.72 -28.35 2.67
CA GLU A 150 -5.13 -29.75 2.62
C GLU A 150 -5.02 -30.33 1.21
N ILE A 151 -5.44 -29.60 0.17
CA ILE A 151 -5.25 -30.00 -1.24
C ILE A 151 -3.76 -30.22 -1.53
N LEU A 152 -2.92 -29.28 -1.13
CA LEU A 152 -1.47 -29.37 -1.37
C LEU A 152 -0.82 -30.51 -0.57
N ASN A 153 -1.27 -30.76 0.66
CA ASN A 153 -0.79 -31.87 1.48
C ASN A 153 -1.25 -33.24 0.98
N ALA A 154 -2.42 -33.32 0.34
CA ALA A 154 -2.93 -34.54 -0.28
C ALA A 154 -2.26 -34.86 -1.64
N THR A 155 -1.39 -33.96 -2.14
CA THR A 155 -0.68 -34.15 -3.40
C THR A 155 0.59 -34.98 -3.18
N PRO A 156 0.85 -36.01 -4.00
CA PRO A 156 2.12 -36.74 -3.99
C PRO A 156 3.33 -35.80 -4.10
N ALA A 157 4.36 -36.03 -3.28
CA ALA A 157 5.49 -35.11 -3.13
C ALA A 157 6.27 -34.86 -4.45
N ASP A 158 6.33 -35.87 -5.33
CA ASP A 158 6.92 -35.82 -6.67
C ASP A 158 6.15 -34.89 -7.62
N GLN A 159 4.84 -34.76 -7.44
CA GLN A 159 3.97 -33.91 -8.26
C GLN A 159 3.79 -32.50 -7.69
N THR A 160 3.89 -32.33 -6.36
CA THR A 160 3.64 -31.06 -5.67
C THR A 160 4.45 -29.91 -6.25
N SER A 161 5.75 -30.10 -6.53
CA SER A 161 6.60 -29.04 -7.11
C SER A 161 6.14 -28.59 -8.50
N SER A 162 5.77 -29.55 -9.35
CA SER A 162 5.27 -29.31 -10.72
C SER A 162 3.93 -28.57 -10.71
N ILE A 163 3.01 -29.01 -9.84
CA ILE A 163 1.68 -28.41 -9.68
C ILE A 163 1.81 -26.99 -9.15
N VAL A 164 2.59 -26.77 -8.08
CA VAL A 164 2.77 -25.45 -7.48
C VAL A 164 3.43 -24.47 -8.46
N SER A 165 4.45 -24.90 -9.20
CA SER A 165 5.07 -24.09 -10.24
C SER A 165 4.11 -23.73 -11.38
N SER A 166 3.30 -24.69 -11.81
CA SER A 166 2.32 -24.50 -12.88
C SER A 166 1.15 -23.61 -12.47
N VAL A 167 0.63 -23.75 -11.25
CA VAL A 167 -0.38 -22.87 -10.67
C VAL A 167 0.17 -21.45 -10.59
N THR A 168 1.38 -21.27 -10.06
CA THR A 168 2.04 -19.96 -9.98
C THR A 168 2.17 -19.32 -11.36
N ARG A 169 2.65 -20.07 -12.36
CA ARG A 169 2.77 -19.59 -13.74
C ARG A 169 1.42 -19.17 -14.30
N ASN A 170 0.37 -19.95 -14.05
CA ASN A 170 -0.98 -19.62 -14.48
C ASN A 170 -1.48 -18.36 -13.81
N LEU A 171 -1.42 -18.25 -12.47
CA LEU A 171 -1.84 -17.06 -11.71
C LEU A 171 -1.18 -15.78 -12.22
N VAL A 172 0.09 -15.88 -12.58
CA VAL A 172 0.91 -14.75 -13.02
C VAL A 172 0.74 -14.46 -14.52
N SER A 173 0.35 -15.44 -15.34
CA SER A 173 0.26 -15.34 -16.81
C SER A 173 -0.55 -14.13 -17.29
N ARG A 174 -0.09 -13.53 -18.40
CA ARG A 174 -0.56 -12.24 -18.90
C ARG A 174 -1.90 -12.27 -19.63
N LYS A 175 -2.46 -13.43 -19.98
CA LYS A 175 -3.75 -13.48 -20.70
C LYS A 175 -4.80 -12.88 -19.76
N PRO A 176 -5.17 -11.60 -19.94
CA PRO A 176 -6.16 -10.99 -19.09
C PRO A 176 -7.45 -11.66 -19.50
N CYS A 177 -8.00 -12.52 -18.64
CA CYS A 177 -9.43 -12.74 -18.73
C CYS A 177 -10.03 -11.34 -18.58
N LYS A 178 -10.71 -10.85 -19.62
CA LYS A 178 -11.16 -9.46 -19.81
C LYS A 178 -12.01 -8.90 -18.65
N LYS A 179 -12.34 -9.73 -17.66
CA LYS A 179 -13.16 -9.44 -16.48
C LYS A 179 -12.40 -9.22 -15.17
N PHE A 180 -11.07 -9.40 -15.10
CA PHE A 180 -10.34 -9.34 -13.82
C PHE A 180 -9.48 -8.08 -13.67
N ALA A 181 -9.84 -7.22 -12.72
CA ALA A 181 -9.09 -6.02 -12.37
C ALA A 181 -7.77 -6.35 -11.66
N PHE A 182 -6.76 -5.48 -11.81
CA PHE A 182 -5.40 -5.64 -11.27
C PHE A 182 -5.34 -5.90 -9.75
N LEU A 183 -6.26 -5.31 -8.97
CA LEU A 183 -6.35 -5.47 -7.51
C LEU A 183 -6.69 -6.90 -7.06
N SER A 184 -7.41 -7.66 -7.89
CA SER A 184 -7.73 -9.07 -7.60
C SER A 184 -6.52 -10.00 -7.66
N LYS A 185 -5.55 -9.64 -8.52
CA LYS A 185 -4.37 -10.47 -8.75
C LYS A 185 -3.44 -10.49 -7.53
N LYS A 186 -3.31 -9.37 -6.83
CA LYS A 186 -2.45 -9.26 -5.64
C LYS A 186 -2.97 -10.13 -4.50
N HIS A 187 -4.26 -10.04 -4.18
CA HIS A 187 -4.88 -10.82 -3.11
C HIS A 187 -4.87 -12.32 -3.43
N ALA A 188 -5.14 -12.71 -4.68
CA ALA A 188 -5.05 -14.11 -5.11
C ALA A 188 -3.62 -14.68 -4.98
N LEU A 189 -2.59 -13.89 -5.32
CA LEU A 189 -1.20 -14.30 -5.16
C LEU A 189 -0.79 -14.40 -3.69
N GLU A 190 -1.22 -13.46 -2.86
CA GLU A 190 -0.95 -13.49 -1.43
C GLU A 190 -1.59 -14.72 -0.77
N PHE A 191 -2.86 -15.00 -1.09
CA PHE A 191 -3.58 -16.19 -0.64
C PHE A 191 -2.88 -17.49 -1.06
N TRP A 192 -2.50 -17.58 -2.34
CA TRP A 192 -1.78 -18.72 -2.87
C TRP A 192 -0.47 -18.95 -2.13
N LEU A 193 0.36 -17.92 -1.99
CA LEU A 193 1.66 -18.02 -1.34
C LEU A 193 1.56 -18.42 0.14
N ARG A 194 0.53 -17.94 0.83
CA ARG A 194 0.25 -18.32 2.21
C ARG A 194 -0.16 -19.80 2.31
N GLY A 195 -1.03 -20.27 1.44
CA GLY A 195 -1.41 -21.70 1.39
C GLY A 195 -0.23 -22.62 1.05
N VAL A 196 0.62 -22.22 0.09
CA VAL A 196 1.85 -22.96 -0.25
C VAL A 196 2.81 -23.02 0.95
N ARG A 197 2.90 -21.94 1.74
CA ARG A 197 3.75 -21.91 2.94
C ARG A 197 3.24 -22.81 4.06
N HIS A 198 1.93 -22.96 4.21
CA HIS A 198 1.33 -23.84 5.22
C HIS A 198 1.33 -25.32 4.80
N CYS A 199 1.62 -25.63 3.54
CA CYS A 199 1.79 -27.01 3.08
C CYS A 199 2.99 -27.66 3.79
N GLN A 200 2.76 -28.76 4.52
CA GLN A 200 3.76 -29.40 5.37
C GLN A 200 4.97 -29.90 4.58
N LEU A 201 4.74 -30.39 3.35
CA LEU A 201 5.79 -30.85 2.44
C LEU A 201 6.75 -29.73 2.03
N LEU A 202 6.25 -28.49 1.95
CA LEU A 202 7.01 -27.31 1.52
C LEU A 202 7.43 -26.40 2.68
N ALA A 203 6.79 -26.54 3.84
CA ALA A 203 7.11 -25.79 5.06
C ALA A 203 8.45 -26.24 5.67
N ASN A 204 8.77 -27.54 5.56
CA ASN A 204 10.03 -28.11 6.03
C ASN A 204 11.17 -28.01 5.00
N ALA A 205 10.85 -27.69 3.74
CA ALA A 205 11.85 -27.44 2.73
C ALA A 205 12.46 -26.05 2.96
N ASP A 206 13.78 -25.93 2.82
CA ASP A 206 14.44 -24.63 2.82
C ASP A 206 13.72 -23.71 1.83
N LEU A 207 13.38 -22.49 2.26
CA LEU A 207 12.71 -21.48 1.42
C LEU A 207 13.58 -21.03 0.22
N THR A 208 14.86 -21.44 0.23
CA THR A 208 15.82 -21.31 -0.87
C THR A 208 15.97 -22.59 -1.70
N GLY A 209 15.11 -23.59 -1.48
CA GLY A 209 15.07 -24.84 -2.22
C GLY A 209 14.59 -24.65 -3.66
N GLU A 210 14.80 -25.67 -4.50
CA GLU A 210 14.53 -25.59 -5.94
C GLU A 210 13.09 -25.21 -6.27
N THR A 211 12.12 -25.76 -5.54
CA THR A 211 10.69 -25.48 -5.72
C THR A 211 10.36 -24.01 -5.44
N TRP A 212 10.81 -23.46 -4.31
CA TRP A 212 10.57 -22.05 -3.97
C TRP A 212 11.29 -21.11 -4.92
N ASN A 213 12.52 -21.43 -5.34
CA ASN A 213 13.22 -20.66 -6.35
C ASN A 213 12.49 -20.67 -7.70
N ALA A 214 11.89 -21.78 -8.11
CA ALA A 214 11.07 -21.84 -9.32
C ALA A 214 9.82 -20.95 -9.21
N ILE A 215 9.15 -20.95 -8.05
CA ILE A 215 8.00 -20.08 -7.76
C ILE A 215 8.42 -18.61 -7.80
N HIS A 216 9.45 -18.22 -7.05
CA HIS A 216 9.92 -16.84 -7.00
C HIS A 216 10.47 -16.36 -8.35
N GLY A 217 11.16 -17.22 -9.10
CA GLY A 217 11.63 -16.91 -10.45
C GLY A 217 10.46 -16.61 -11.40
N THR A 218 9.42 -17.44 -11.36
CA THR A 218 8.18 -17.23 -12.13
C THR A 218 7.47 -15.93 -11.72
N LEU A 219 7.46 -15.60 -10.43
CA LEU A 219 6.86 -14.36 -9.92
C LEU A 219 7.68 -13.13 -10.34
N ALA A 220 9.00 -13.19 -10.22
CA ALA A 220 9.90 -12.08 -10.52
C ALA A 220 9.94 -11.71 -12.02
N ASP A 221 9.48 -12.60 -12.92
CA ASP A 221 9.22 -12.26 -14.32
C ASP A 221 8.14 -11.19 -14.52
N ARG A 222 7.23 -11.04 -13.56
CA ARG A 222 5.92 -10.40 -13.81
C ARG A 222 5.41 -9.52 -12.67
N VAL A 223 5.95 -9.67 -11.46
CA VAL A 223 5.49 -9.01 -10.23
C VAL A 223 6.69 -8.40 -9.51
N SER A 224 6.54 -7.19 -8.97
CA SER A 224 7.61 -6.55 -8.18
C SER A 224 7.76 -7.21 -6.82
N ALA A 225 8.93 -7.09 -6.19
CA ALA A 225 9.10 -7.62 -4.83
C ALA A 225 8.19 -6.88 -3.83
N GLY A 226 7.95 -5.57 -4.04
CA GLY A 226 7.04 -4.78 -3.22
C GLY A 226 5.56 -5.23 -3.32
N ASP A 227 5.14 -5.80 -4.44
CA ASP A 227 3.80 -6.37 -4.58
C ASP A 227 3.62 -7.64 -3.72
N LEU A 228 4.71 -8.35 -3.45
CA LEU A 228 4.77 -9.52 -2.57
C LEU A 228 5.13 -9.16 -1.12
N ALA A 229 4.98 -7.88 -0.74
CA ALA A 229 5.31 -7.39 0.59
C ALA A 229 4.78 -8.25 1.75
N PRO A 230 3.49 -8.68 1.78
CA PRO A 230 2.98 -9.49 2.88
C PRO A 230 3.68 -10.85 3.01
N HIS A 231 4.00 -11.49 1.87
CA HIS A 231 4.72 -12.76 1.84
C HIS A 231 6.15 -12.60 2.36
N LEU A 232 6.90 -11.64 1.81
CA LEU A 232 8.30 -11.43 2.18
C LEU A 232 8.47 -10.89 3.61
N ALA A 233 7.52 -10.08 4.09
CA ALA A 233 7.53 -9.55 5.47
C ALA A 233 7.29 -10.64 6.53
N SER A 234 6.69 -11.77 6.15
CA SER A 234 6.44 -12.89 7.04
C SER A 234 7.63 -13.87 7.17
N MET A 235 8.72 -13.62 6.44
CA MET A 235 9.95 -14.43 6.45
C MET A 235 11.03 -13.76 7.29
N SER A 236 12.12 -14.49 7.62
CA SER A 236 13.28 -13.83 8.23
C SER A 236 13.90 -12.85 7.24
N ALA A 237 14.46 -11.74 7.75
CA ALA A 237 15.08 -10.73 6.89
C ALA A 237 16.22 -11.30 6.05
N LYS A 238 16.96 -12.28 6.56
CA LYS A 238 18.03 -12.97 5.84
C LYS A 238 17.48 -13.75 4.65
N GLU A 239 16.46 -14.58 4.86
CA GLU A 239 15.81 -15.35 3.79
C GLU A 239 15.18 -14.42 2.75
N ALA A 240 14.42 -13.42 3.19
CA ALA A 240 13.79 -12.44 2.30
C ALA A 240 14.84 -11.71 1.45
N THR A 241 15.96 -11.31 2.04
CA THR A 241 17.08 -10.68 1.33
C THR A 241 17.67 -11.61 0.28
N GLN A 242 17.91 -12.87 0.62
CA GLN A 242 18.44 -13.87 -0.32
C GLN A 242 17.47 -14.11 -1.48
N ILE A 243 16.17 -14.27 -1.19
CA ILE A 243 15.12 -14.46 -2.18
C ILE A 243 15.05 -13.25 -3.14
N ILE A 244 15.06 -12.02 -2.59
CA ILE A 244 15.04 -10.78 -3.38
C ILE A 244 16.29 -10.69 -4.27
N PHE A 245 17.46 -10.98 -3.71
CA PHE A 245 18.71 -10.94 -4.43
C PHE A 245 18.73 -11.95 -5.60
N GLN A 246 18.33 -13.19 -5.34
CA GLN A 246 18.37 -14.26 -6.35
C GLN A 246 17.34 -14.09 -7.46
N ASN A 247 16.14 -13.59 -7.16
CA ASN A 247 15.03 -13.60 -8.12
C ASN A 247 14.75 -12.23 -8.74
N TRP A 248 14.93 -11.12 -8.03
CA TRP A 248 14.64 -9.77 -8.55
C TRP A 248 15.90 -8.99 -8.93
N VAL A 249 17.00 -9.17 -8.19
CA VAL A 249 18.24 -8.42 -8.43
C VAL A 249 19.14 -9.12 -9.46
N ARG A 250 19.33 -10.45 -9.35
CA ARG A 250 20.15 -11.23 -10.28
C ARG A 250 19.76 -11.04 -11.75
N PRO A 251 18.48 -11.15 -12.17
CA PRO A 251 18.14 -10.99 -13.59
C PRO A 251 18.43 -9.58 -14.11
N TYR A 252 18.41 -8.59 -13.22
CA TYR A 252 18.74 -7.21 -13.55
C TYR A 252 20.24 -7.02 -13.75
N ILE A 253 21.08 -7.51 -12.82
CA ILE A 253 22.54 -7.42 -12.91
C ILE A 253 23.06 -8.13 -14.17
N LEU A 254 22.49 -9.29 -14.49
CA LEU A 254 22.84 -10.10 -15.66
C LEU A 254 22.14 -9.64 -16.95
N GLN A 255 21.37 -8.56 -16.91
CA GLN A 255 20.60 -8.03 -18.05
C GLN A 255 19.67 -9.03 -18.74
N LEU A 256 19.29 -10.10 -18.05
CA LEU A 256 18.33 -11.09 -18.55
C LEU A 256 16.94 -10.47 -18.78
N LYS A 257 16.68 -9.29 -18.20
CA LYS A 257 15.44 -8.53 -18.37
C LYS A 257 15.69 -7.02 -18.38
N VAL A 258 15.09 -6.32 -19.34
CA VAL A 258 14.90 -4.87 -19.28
C VAL A 258 13.64 -4.61 -18.44
N ARG A 259 13.76 -3.96 -17.28
CA ARG A 259 12.55 -3.44 -16.60
C ARG A 259 11.95 -2.37 -17.52
N PRO A 260 10.65 -2.41 -17.86
CA PRO A 260 10.00 -1.24 -18.41
C PRO A 260 10.15 -0.12 -17.37
N ASN A 261 10.84 0.94 -17.75
CA ASN A 261 11.18 2.04 -16.85
C ASN A 261 9.91 2.52 -16.15
N THR A 262 9.87 2.40 -14.82
CA THR A 262 8.75 2.84 -13.99
C THR A 262 8.57 4.37 -14.00
N TRP A 263 9.48 5.08 -14.68
CA TRP A 263 9.43 6.53 -14.90
C TRP A 263 8.44 6.97 -15.97
N ASP A 264 7.97 6.08 -16.85
CA ASP A 264 6.90 6.43 -17.82
C ASP A 264 5.57 6.75 -17.13
N TRP A 265 5.39 6.38 -15.86
CA TRP A 265 4.16 6.63 -15.10
C TRP A 265 4.14 7.96 -14.33
N ILE A 266 5.28 8.61 -14.05
CA ILE A 266 5.30 9.88 -13.31
C ILE A 266 5.05 11.09 -14.23
N ALA A 267 5.07 10.90 -15.55
CA ALA A 267 4.58 11.88 -16.50
C ALA A 267 3.03 11.94 -16.63
N GLY A 268 2.27 11.12 -15.89
CA GLY A 268 0.83 10.92 -16.11
C GLY A 268 -0.10 11.29 -14.94
N ARG A 269 -0.74 12.46 -15.06
CA ARG A 269 -2.08 12.84 -14.55
C ARG A 269 -2.44 12.45 -13.10
N ARG A 270 -2.21 13.36 -12.16
CA ARG A 270 -3.21 13.58 -11.10
C ARG A 270 -4.37 14.34 -11.73
N ALA A 271 -5.47 13.66 -12.04
CA ALA A 271 -6.73 14.30 -12.34
C ALA A 271 -7.26 14.95 -11.05
N VAL A 272 -6.84 16.18 -10.80
CA VAL A 272 -7.59 17.10 -9.92
C VAL A 272 -8.49 17.87 -10.87
N GLY A 273 -9.80 17.70 -10.72
CA GLY A 273 -10.82 18.34 -11.53
C GLY A 273 -10.67 19.87 -11.55
N ASP A 274 -10.95 20.43 -12.72
CA ASP A 274 -11.27 21.83 -12.99
C ASP A 274 -10.60 22.90 -12.12
N ALA A 275 -9.31 23.16 -12.38
CA ALA A 275 -8.76 24.51 -12.42
C ALA A 275 -7.38 24.48 -13.11
N GLY A 276 -7.33 24.99 -14.34
CA GLY A 276 -6.20 25.40 -15.20
C GLY A 276 -4.72 25.41 -14.71
N VAL A 277 -4.21 24.39 -14.02
CA VAL A 277 -2.79 24.32 -13.63
C VAL A 277 -1.99 23.57 -14.70
N ARG A 278 -1.04 24.27 -15.34
CA ARG A 278 -0.08 23.71 -16.29
C ARG A 278 0.78 22.63 -15.61
N SER A 279 0.71 21.41 -16.13
CA SER A 279 1.59 20.29 -15.75
C SER A 279 3.06 20.66 -15.98
N THR A 280 3.79 20.91 -14.91
CA THR A 280 5.25 21.07 -14.94
C THR A 280 5.86 19.67 -14.94
N LYS A 281 6.43 19.26 -16.08
CA LYS A 281 7.19 18.01 -16.20
C LYS A 281 8.51 18.15 -15.43
N TYR A 282 8.63 17.47 -14.29
CA TYR A 282 9.88 17.36 -13.55
C TYR A 282 10.79 16.36 -14.25
N PHE A 283 11.75 16.85 -15.04
CA PHE A 283 12.81 16.00 -15.59
C PHE A 283 13.90 15.82 -14.53
N TYR A 284 13.83 14.73 -13.77
CA TYR A 284 15.03 14.22 -13.13
C TYR A 284 15.94 13.65 -14.22
N ARG A 285 17.09 14.29 -14.43
CA ARG A 285 18.24 13.69 -15.11
C ARG A 285 18.83 12.63 -14.16
N GLY A 286 18.11 11.52 -13.98
CA GLY A 286 18.78 10.29 -13.60
C GLY A 286 19.72 9.98 -14.77
N ASN A 287 21.03 9.92 -14.52
CA ASN A 287 21.96 9.44 -15.52
C ASN A 287 21.47 8.05 -15.94
N PHE A 288 20.89 7.95 -17.13
CA PHE A 288 20.66 6.68 -17.80
C PHE A 288 22.03 6.12 -18.14
N VAL A 289 22.68 5.55 -17.14
CA VAL A 289 23.83 4.69 -17.39
C VAL A 289 23.21 3.49 -18.07
N LEU A 290 23.39 3.41 -19.40
CA LEU A 290 23.38 2.13 -20.10
C LEU A 290 24.39 1.26 -19.35
N VAL A 291 23.88 0.47 -18.40
CA VAL A 291 24.68 -0.48 -17.65
C VAL A 291 25.28 -1.38 -18.73
N LYS A 292 26.61 -1.47 -18.80
CA LYS A 292 27.23 -2.52 -19.61
C LYS A 292 26.89 -3.85 -18.93
N PRO A 293 26.57 -4.92 -19.67
CA PRO A 293 26.29 -6.22 -19.07
C PRO A 293 27.42 -6.55 -18.09
N THR A 294 27.04 -6.72 -16.83
CA THR A 294 27.98 -7.08 -15.79
C THR A 294 28.37 -8.53 -16.02
N ASP A 295 29.66 -8.84 -15.94
CA ASP A 295 30.13 -10.22 -16.10
C ASP A 295 29.57 -11.12 -14.98
N LEU A 296 29.41 -12.41 -15.26
CA LEU A 296 28.99 -13.43 -14.31
C LEU A 296 29.88 -13.40 -13.06
N ASP A 297 31.16 -13.10 -13.23
CA ASP A 297 32.15 -12.91 -12.16
C ASP A 297 31.76 -11.79 -11.18
N THR A 298 31.19 -10.69 -11.68
CA THR A 298 30.75 -9.60 -10.81
C THR A 298 29.53 -9.99 -9.99
N PHE A 299 28.62 -10.79 -10.56
CA PHE A 299 27.50 -11.34 -9.81
C PHE A 299 27.98 -12.29 -8.71
N HIS A 300 28.94 -13.17 -9.00
CA HIS A 300 29.53 -14.05 -7.99
C HIS A 300 30.24 -13.26 -6.88
N ALA A 301 31.01 -12.23 -7.23
CA ALA A 301 31.63 -11.34 -6.25
C ALA A 301 30.60 -10.64 -5.34
N ILE A 302 29.49 -10.15 -5.91
CA ILE A 302 28.38 -9.54 -5.15
C ILE A 302 27.74 -10.58 -4.21
N LYS A 303 27.48 -11.79 -4.71
CA LYS A 303 26.88 -12.87 -3.93
C LYS A 303 27.77 -13.28 -2.76
N GLU A 304 29.06 -13.49 -3.01
CA GLU A 304 30.05 -13.85 -1.99
C GLU A 304 30.16 -12.75 -0.93
N HIS A 305 30.27 -11.49 -1.34
CA HIS A 305 30.33 -10.35 -0.44
C HIS A 305 29.06 -10.26 0.43
N LEU A 306 27.88 -10.47 -0.16
CA LEU A 306 26.63 -10.51 0.59
C LEU A 306 26.60 -11.67 1.60
N GLU A 307 27.02 -12.88 1.20
CA GLU A 307 27.07 -14.04 2.09
C GLU A 307 28.01 -13.84 3.28
N VAL A 308 29.19 -13.26 3.06
CA VAL A 308 30.15 -12.93 4.13
C VAL A 308 29.51 -11.98 5.15
N ARG A 309 28.84 -10.92 4.68
CA ARG A 309 28.17 -9.95 5.58
C ARG A 309 26.99 -10.58 6.33
N LEU A 310 26.20 -11.41 5.67
CA LEU A 310 25.07 -12.12 6.29
C LEU A 310 25.49 -13.17 7.34
N ARG A 311 26.74 -13.64 7.33
CA ARG A 311 27.29 -14.55 8.36
C ARG A 311 27.80 -13.80 9.61
N ALA A 312 28.17 -12.53 9.46
CA ALA A 312 28.94 -11.79 10.47
C ALA A 312 28.09 -11.03 11.52
N SER A 313 26.76 -11.15 11.51
CA SER A 313 25.89 -10.26 12.30
C SER A 313 25.16 -10.98 13.45
N PRO A 314 25.80 -11.22 14.61
CA PRO A 314 25.11 -11.63 15.83
C PRO A 314 24.80 -10.42 16.74
N GLY A 315 23.54 -10.31 17.19
CA GLY A 315 23.22 -9.71 18.50
C GLY A 315 22.77 -8.24 18.57
N SER A 316 21.70 -7.86 17.86
CA SER A 316 20.78 -6.77 18.30
C SER A 316 19.46 -6.81 17.53
N GLU A 317 18.37 -6.21 18.00
CA GLU A 317 17.11 -6.12 17.22
C GLU A 317 17.29 -5.28 15.93
N ILE A 318 18.19 -4.28 15.95
CA ILE A 318 18.61 -3.55 14.74
C ILE A 318 19.38 -4.49 13.77
N SER A 319 20.02 -5.54 14.30
CA SER A 319 20.62 -6.62 13.49
C SER A 319 19.60 -7.42 12.70
N SER A 320 18.30 -7.36 13.02
CA SER A 320 17.27 -8.01 12.20
C SER A 320 17.12 -7.36 10.82
N LEU A 321 17.46 -6.07 10.67
CA LEU A 321 17.37 -5.34 9.40
C LEU A 321 18.70 -5.21 8.66
N ALA A 322 19.81 -5.61 9.30
CA ALA A 322 21.14 -5.61 8.70
C ALA A 322 21.19 -6.30 7.32
N PRO A 323 20.50 -7.44 7.08
CA PRO A 323 20.48 -8.08 5.76
C PRO A 323 20.04 -7.15 4.61
N PHE A 324 19.01 -6.33 4.83
CA PHE A 324 18.51 -5.42 3.81
C PHE A 324 19.44 -4.24 3.56
N ILE A 325 20.06 -3.72 4.63
CA ILE A 325 21.08 -2.66 4.52
C ILE A 325 22.29 -3.20 3.76
N ASP A 326 22.75 -4.41 4.10
CA ASP A 326 23.90 -5.05 3.49
C ASP A 326 23.66 -5.30 2.00
N LEU A 327 22.46 -5.75 1.61
CA LEU A 327 22.10 -5.86 0.20
C LEU A 327 22.23 -4.53 -0.54
N LEU A 328 21.65 -3.45 -0.01
CA LEU A 328 21.73 -2.13 -0.65
C LEU A 328 23.17 -1.59 -0.69
N ALA A 329 23.92 -1.76 0.39
CA ALA A 329 25.31 -1.33 0.49
C ALA A 329 26.22 -2.09 -0.47
N VAL A 330 26.03 -3.41 -0.61
CA VAL A 330 26.78 -4.24 -1.57
C VAL A 330 26.43 -3.82 -3.00
N LEU A 331 25.15 -3.62 -3.33
CA LEU A 331 24.76 -3.15 -4.68
C LEU A 331 25.37 -1.77 -5.00
N ALA A 332 25.32 -0.84 -4.05
CA ALA A 332 25.94 0.47 -4.18
C ALA A 332 27.46 0.38 -4.34
N HIS A 333 28.13 -0.50 -3.59
CA HIS A 333 29.58 -0.74 -3.68
C HIS A 333 29.99 -1.18 -5.10
N HIS A 334 29.21 -2.08 -5.70
CA HIS A 334 29.46 -2.59 -7.05
C HIS A 334 28.84 -1.72 -8.16
N LYS A 335 28.41 -0.48 -7.84
CA LYS A 335 27.81 0.49 -8.77
C LYS A 335 26.60 -0.05 -9.54
N GLN A 336 25.88 -1.00 -8.95
CA GLN A 336 24.63 -1.53 -9.50
C GLN A 336 23.48 -0.61 -9.08
N PRO A 337 22.47 -0.36 -9.94
CA PRO A 337 21.34 0.47 -9.56
C PRO A 337 20.43 -0.28 -8.59
N TYR A 338 20.06 0.39 -7.51
CA TYR A 338 19.33 -0.20 -6.39
C TYR A 338 18.06 0.57 -6.02
N ASP A 339 17.70 1.64 -6.75
CA ASP A 339 16.55 2.50 -6.40
C ASP A 339 15.23 1.73 -6.34
N ALA A 340 14.98 0.90 -7.35
CA ALA A 340 13.75 0.12 -7.41
C ALA A 340 13.71 -0.97 -6.32
N THR A 341 14.86 -1.59 -6.04
CA THR A 341 15.01 -2.54 -4.93
C THR A 341 14.78 -1.84 -3.59
N THR A 342 15.28 -0.62 -3.41
CA THR A 342 15.06 0.18 -2.20
C THR A 342 13.58 0.46 -2.00
N LYS A 343 12.87 0.89 -3.04
CA LYS A 343 11.43 1.10 -2.99
C LYS A 343 10.66 -0.19 -2.62
N ASP A 344 11.02 -1.31 -3.26
CA ASP A 344 10.41 -2.61 -2.98
C ASP A 344 10.66 -3.03 -1.51
N LEU A 345 11.90 -2.87 -1.02
CA LEU A 345 12.29 -3.18 0.36
C LEU A 345 11.54 -2.35 1.40
N PHE A 346 11.49 -1.04 1.24
CA PHE A 346 10.71 -0.20 2.16
C PHE A 346 9.22 -0.51 2.09
N THR A 347 8.68 -0.93 0.94
CA THR A 347 7.29 -1.39 0.82
C THR A 347 7.05 -2.67 1.61
N ILE A 348 7.99 -3.62 1.59
CA ILE A 348 7.97 -4.85 2.40
C ILE A 348 8.04 -4.48 3.89
N LEU A 349 9.03 -3.67 4.28
CA LEU A 349 9.31 -3.33 5.67
C LEU A 349 8.21 -2.49 6.33
N ARG A 350 7.50 -1.66 5.55
CA ARG A 350 6.32 -0.90 6.03
C ARG A 350 5.19 -1.78 6.56
N ARG A 351 5.16 -3.07 6.22
CA ARG A 351 4.14 -4.00 6.71
C ARG A 351 4.51 -4.63 8.04
N SER A 352 5.80 -4.81 8.32
CA SER A 352 6.29 -5.51 9.51
C SER A 352 6.86 -4.58 10.58
N LEU A 353 7.31 -3.38 10.21
CA LEU A 353 8.02 -2.48 11.11
C LEU A 353 7.19 -1.28 11.54
N SER A 354 7.50 -0.78 12.74
CA SER A 354 7.03 0.51 13.20
C SER A 354 7.65 1.65 12.37
N PRO A 355 6.97 2.80 12.22
CA PRO A 355 7.51 3.96 11.54
C PRO A 355 8.87 4.41 12.08
N ASP A 356 9.08 4.35 13.40
CA ASP A 356 10.36 4.71 14.02
C ASP A 356 11.49 3.76 13.58
N SER A 357 11.22 2.46 13.50
CA SER A 357 12.20 1.48 13.00
C SER A 357 12.59 1.73 11.54
N ILE A 358 11.65 2.24 10.73
CA ILE A 358 11.90 2.63 9.33
C ILE A 358 12.79 3.87 9.28
N VAL A 359 12.62 4.81 10.21
CA VAL A 359 13.52 5.97 10.34
C VAL A 359 14.92 5.54 10.77
N ASP A 360 15.05 4.61 11.72
CA ASP A 360 16.34 4.08 12.16
C ASP A 360 17.06 3.32 11.04
N LEU A 361 16.31 2.57 10.23
CA LEU A 361 16.81 1.94 9.02
C LEU A 361 17.30 3.00 8.01
N ALA A 362 16.47 3.98 7.71
CA ALA A 362 16.86 5.07 6.84
C ALA A 362 18.12 5.76 7.37
N ALA A 363 18.23 5.96 8.68
CA ALA A 363 19.37 6.60 9.32
C ALA A 363 20.63 5.75 9.20
N SER A 364 20.47 4.43 9.30
CA SER A 364 21.55 3.47 9.04
C SER A 364 22.02 3.52 7.59
N LEU A 365 21.10 3.65 6.62
CA LEU A 365 21.45 3.83 5.21
C LEU A 365 22.14 5.17 4.98
N ALA A 366 21.67 6.25 5.58
CA ALA A 366 22.25 7.59 5.43
C ALA A 366 23.67 7.69 6.04
N ARG A 367 24.00 6.86 7.04
CA ARG A 367 25.36 6.74 7.58
C ARG A 367 26.31 6.09 6.57
N ASP A 368 25.81 5.18 5.74
CA ASP A 368 26.59 4.62 4.63
C ASP A 368 26.61 5.62 3.46
N LYS A 369 27.71 6.37 3.35
CA LYS A 369 27.91 7.41 2.31
C LYS A 369 27.76 6.89 0.87
N LYS A 370 27.69 5.57 0.66
CA LYS A 370 27.55 4.95 -0.66
C LYS A 370 26.08 4.75 -1.07
N VAL A 371 25.16 4.67 -0.11
CA VAL A 371 23.75 4.40 -0.39
C VAL A 371 22.95 5.70 -0.32
N PHE A 372 22.34 6.08 -1.45
CA PHE A 372 21.50 7.26 -1.57
C PHE A 372 20.04 6.85 -1.62
N MET A 373 19.22 7.47 -0.78
CA MET A 373 17.77 7.30 -0.89
C MET A 373 17.23 8.28 -1.92
N ASP A 374 16.43 7.77 -2.87
CA ASP A 374 15.73 8.61 -3.84
C ASP A 374 14.86 9.64 -3.11
N PRO A 375 15.04 10.96 -3.36
CA PRO A 375 14.30 12.01 -2.65
C PRO A 375 12.80 11.98 -2.92
N VAL A 376 12.35 11.55 -4.10
CA VAL A 376 10.91 11.46 -4.42
C VAL A 376 10.26 10.34 -3.62
N PHE A 377 10.92 9.19 -3.54
CA PHE A 377 10.48 8.08 -2.70
C PHE A 377 10.49 8.43 -1.21
N ALA A 378 11.59 9.02 -0.71
CA ALA A 378 11.69 9.48 0.66
C ALA A 378 10.58 10.49 0.98
N ALA A 379 10.28 11.42 0.07
CA ALA A 379 9.19 12.36 0.22
C ALA A 379 7.82 11.70 0.31
N SER A 380 7.57 10.67 -0.50
CA SER A 380 6.33 9.88 -0.43
C SER A 380 6.20 9.17 0.92
N LEU A 381 7.30 8.64 1.48
CA LEU A 381 7.28 8.02 2.80
C LEU A 381 6.97 9.04 3.91
N VAL A 382 7.59 10.22 3.84
CA VAL A 382 7.34 11.32 4.77
C VAL A 382 5.87 11.75 4.72
N ASP A 383 5.30 11.90 3.53
CA ASP A 383 3.92 12.31 3.34
C ASP A 383 2.95 11.24 3.89
N ASP A 384 3.22 9.96 3.60
CA ASP A 384 2.44 8.84 4.12
C ASP A 384 2.46 8.77 5.66
N PHE A 385 3.63 8.97 6.28
CA PHE A 385 3.75 9.02 7.74
C PHE A 385 3.03 10.23 8.34
N ALA A 386 3.08 11.38 7.68
CA ALA A 386 2.36 12.56 8.12
C ALA A 386 0.84 12.34 8.07
N VAL A 387 0.31 11.75 6.99
CA VAL A 387 -1.11 11.42 6.85
C VAL A 387 -1.56 10.38 7.85
N ALA A 388 -0.72 9.38 8.15
CA ALA A 388 -1.00 8.37 9.17
C ALA A 388 -0.89 8.87 10.62
N GLY A 389 -0.48 10.13 10.84
CA GLY A 389 -0.34 10.73 12.18
C GLY A 389 0.99 10.44 12.88
N HIS A 390 1.96 9.80 12.21
CA HIS A 390 3.30 9.54 12.72
C HIS A 390 4.23 10.72 12.49
N VAL A 391 3.86 11.88 13.03
CA VAL A 391 4.48 13.19 12.73
C VAL A 391 5.95 13.26 13.09
N LYS A 392 6.35 12.67 14.23
CA LYS A 392 7.76 12.62 14.66
C LYS A 392 8.61 11.85 13.66
N ALA A 393 8.21 10.63 13.30
CA ALA A 393 8.91 9.80 12.33
C ALA A 393 9.00 10.48 10.96
N ALA A 394 7.91 11.13 10.51
CA ALA A 394 7.91 11.91 9.26
C ALA A 394 8.92 13.07 9.29
N CYS A 395 8.97 13.82 10.40
CA CYS A 395 9.89 14.93 10.60
C CYS A 395 11.34 14.47 10.65
N ASP A 396 11.63 13.39 11.37
CA ASP A 396 12.99 12.85 11.51
C ASP A 396 13.47 12.24 10.18
N LEU A 397 12.61 11.53 9.44
CA LEU A 397 12.92 11.05 8.09
C LEU A 397 13.20 12.19 7.11
N PHE A 398 12.36 13.24 7.13
CA PHE A 398 12.60 14.44 6.33
C PHE A 398 13.96 15.05 6.66
N ARG A 399 14.32 15.14 7.95
CA ARG A 399 15.61 15.71 8.36
C ARG A 399 16.79 14.90 7.86
N LEU A 400 16.65 13.59 7.92
CA LEU A 400 17.70 12.64 7.58
C LEU A 400 18.06 12.67 6.09
N VAL A 401 17.09 12.85 5.20
CA VAL A 401 17.32 12.90 3.75
C VAL A 401 17.40 14.37 3.30
N PRO A 402 18.61 14.94 3.12
CA PRO A 402 18.78 16.38 2.87
C PRO A 402 18.18 16.85 1.55
N ASN A 403 18.06 15.94 0.58
CA ASN A 403 17.55 16.23 -0.77
C ASN A 403 16.01 16.20 -0.85
N VAL A 404 15.31 15.88 0.25
CA VAL A 404 13.84 15.97 0.31
C VAL A 404 13.45 17.41 0.60
N TRP A 405 12.55 17.94 -0.23
CA TRP A 405 12.06 19.30 -0.15
C TRP A 405 10.59 19.36 0.26
N LEU A 406 10.21 20.47 0.89
CA LEU A 406 8.89 20.60 1.52
C LEU A 406 7.73 20.57 0.51
N SER A 407 7.93 21.02 -0.73
CA SER A 407 6.90 20.98 -1.78
C SER A 407 6.52 19.57 -2.25
N LEU A 408 7.30 18.52 -1.95
CA LEU A 408 6.89 17.13 -2.18
C LEU A 408 6.09 16.55 -1.00
N CYS A 409 6.16 17.15 0.19
CA CYS A 409 5.53 16.67 1.42
C CYS A 409 4.59 17.75 2.00
N PRO A 410 3.53 18.16 1.29
CA PRO A 410 2.67 19.24 1.75
C PRO A 410 1.91 18.91 3.04
N HIS A 411 1.67 17.63 3.34
CA HIS A 411 0.95 17.22 4.55
C HIS A 411 1.81 17.31 5.81
N LEU A 412 3.15 17.15 5.69
CA LEU A 412 4.08 17.21 6.83
C LEU A 412 3.95 18.51 7.66
N PRO A 413 4.07 19.72 7.09
CA PRO A 413 4.00 20.95 7.88
C PRO A 413 2.60 21.17 8.48
N ILE A 414 1.53 20.73 7.81
CA ILE A 414 0.16 20.81 8.34
C ILE A 414 -0.01 19.85 9.52
N ALA A 415 0.47 18.61 9.39
CA ALA A 415 0.44 17.62 10.46
C ALA A 415 1.27 18.09 11.68
N LEU A 416 2.43 18.71 11.45
CA LEU A 416 3.27 19.32 12.50
C LEU A 416 2.58 20.46 13.24
N ILE A 417 1.76 21.26 12.56
CA ILE A 417 0.99 22.34 13.18
C ILE A 417 -0.20 21.78 13.96
N ASN A 418 -0.83 20.72 13.46
CA ASN A 418 -2.01 20.15 14.11
C ASN A 418 -1.66 19.24 15.30
N ASP A 419 -0.44 18.72 15.37
CA ASP A 419 0.02 17.86 16.47
C ASP A 419 0.17 18.67 17.78
N PRO A 420 -0.67 18.41 18.80
CA PRO A 420 -0.59 19.12 20.08
C PRO A 420 0.72 18.83 20.83
N SER A 421 1.37 17.69 20.56
CA SER A 421 2.66 17.34 21.16
C SER A 421 3.84 18.10 20.53
N GLY A 422 3.66 18.56 19.28
CA GLY A 422 4.64 19.32 18.50
C GLY A 422 5.07 20.64 19.15
N HIS A 423 4.20 21.23 19.99
CA HIS A 423 4.51 22.44 20.75
C HIS A 423 5.52 22.24 21.87
N LYS A 424 5.39 21.13 22.60
CA LYS A 424 6.26 20.83 23.75
C LYS A 424 7.66 20.40 23.29
N THR A 425 7.71 19.72 22.17
CA THR A 425 8.92 19.17 21.56
C THR A 425 9.65 20.14 20.63
N GLY A 426 9.01 21.27 20.30
CA GLY A 426 9.58 22.30 19.42
C GLY A 426 9.62 21.92 17.94
N TYR A 427 9.03 20.79 17.53
CA TYR A 427 8.99 20.36 16.12
C TYR A 427 8.29 21.39 15.23
N ILE A 428 7.30 22.11 15.75
CA ILE A 428 6.61 23.17 15.01
C ILE A 428 7.56 24.30 14.57
N TYR A 429 8.66 24.53 15.29
CA TYR A 429 9.66 25.53 14.93
C TYR A 429 10.56 25.08 13.78
N ARG A 430 10.70 23.77 13.59
CA ARG A 430 11.51 23.19 12.52
C ARG A 430 10.91 23.46 11.14
N ILE A 431 9.63 23.80 11.04
CA ILE A 431 9.00 24.18 9.75
C ILE A 431 9.79 25.31 9.08
N PHE A 432 10.32 26.27 9.84
CA PHE A 432 11.13 27.35 9.26
C PHE A 432 12.49 26.86 8.76
N ASP A 433 13.10 25.89 9.43
CA ASP A 433 14.34 25.25 8.97
C ASP A 433 14.08 24.44 7.69
N MET A 434 12.95 23.72 7.64
CA MET A 434 12.50 22.99 6.46
C MET A 434 12.23 23.93 5.27
N LEU A 435 11.62 25.10 5.55
CA LEU A 435 11.41 26.16 4.57
C LEU A 435 12.70 26.87 4.14
N ASN A 436 13.82 26.67 4.82
CA ASN A 436 15.12 27.21 4.39
C ASN A 436 15.93 26.21 3.57
N ARG A 437 15.47 24.96 3.41
CA ARG A 437 16.14 24.00 2.52
C ARG A 437 16.06 24.43 1.06
N ASP A 438 17.19 24.23 0.38
CA ASP A 438 17.34 24.46 -1.05
C ASP A 438 16.43 23.49 -1.82
N ASP A 439 15.62 24.04 -2.71
CA ASP A 439 14.80 23.26 -3.65
C ASP A 439 15.59 23.17 -4.95
N PRO A 440 15.87 21.97 -5.49
CA PRO A 440 16.70 21.80 -6.67
C PRO A 440 16.08 22.43 -7.92
N THR A 441 14.76 22.66 -7.93
CA THR A 441 14.11 23.42 -9.01
C THR A 441 14.52 24.88 -9.05
N ASN A 442 15.09 25.40 -7.96
CA ASN A 442 15.51 26.78 -7.79
C ASN A 442 16.98 26.93 -7.34
N SER A 443 17.73 25.83 -7.17
CA SER A 443 19.13 25.89 -6.75
C SER A 443 19.99 26.30 -7.95
N VAL A 444 20.25 27.59 -8.06
CA VAL A 444 21.35 28.10 -8.88
C VAL A 444 22.65 27.50 -8.33
N PRO A 445 23.50 26.84 -9.14
CA PRO A 445 24.79 26.28 -8.70
C PRO A 445 25.57 27.30 -7.88
N HIS A 446 26.27 26.86 -6.82
CA HIS A 446 26.95 27.76 -5.89
C HIS A 446 27.88 28.78 -6.57
N LEU A 447 28.49 28.42 -7.69
CA LEU A 447 29.38 29.26 -8.49
C LEU A 447 28.67 30.41 -9.23
N LEU A 448 27.34 30.32 -9.37
CA LEU A 448 26.48 31.29 -10.05
C LEU A 448 25.59 32.07 -9.05
N ARG A 449 25.76 31.84 -7.75
CA ARG A 449 25.07 32.62 -6.71
C ARG A 449 25.72 34.00 -6.60
N THR A 450 25.04 35.04 -7.08
CA THR A 450 25.38 36.40 -6.66
C THR A 450 24.79 36.63 -5.25
N PRO A 451 25.41 37.48 -4.41
CA PRO A 451 24.90 37.79 -3.06
C PRO A 451 23.51 38.46 -3.04
N HIS A 452 22.96 38.80 -4.22
CA HIS A 452 21.64 39.40 -4.40
C HIS A 452 20.65 38.53 -5.20
N HIS A 453 21.00 37.29 -5.56
CA HIS A 453 20.03 36.37 -6.14
C HIS A 453 19.05 35.92 -5.06
N THR A 454 17.92 36.64 -4.94
CA THR A 454 16.71 36.14 -4.32
C THR A 454 16.28 34.91 -5.11
N THR A 455 16.51 33.71 -4.56
CA THR A 455 16.06 32.46 -5.17
C THR A 455 14.56 32.58 -5.40
N ALA A 456 14.15 32.65 -6.67
CA ALA A 456 12.74 32.71 -7.03
C ALA A 456 12.05 31.51 -6.37
N VAL A 457 10.92 31.74 -5.70
CA VAL A 457 10.19 30.66 -5.03
C VAL A 457 9.23 30.05 -6.03
N THR A 458 9.20 28.71 -6.14
CA THR A 458 8.21 28.03 -6.99
C THR A 458 6.79 28.35 -6.54
N GLN A 459 5.85 28.43 -7.49
CA GLN A 459 4.44 28.70 -7.19
C GLN A 459 3.86 27.68 -6.20
N THR A 460 4.20 26.39 -6.36
CA THR A 460 3.78 25.32 -5.45
C THR A 460 4.24 25.55 -4.02
N ARG A 461 5.46 26.07 -3.82
CA ARG A 461 5.98 26.42 -2.49
C ARG A 461 5.34 27.68 -1.94
N ILE A 462 5.02 28.66 -2.79
CA ILE A 462 4.26 29.85 -2.40
C ILE A 462 2.88 29.45 -1.89
N ASP A 463 2.16 28.61 -2.63
CA ASP A 463 0.84 28.11 -2.26
C ASP A 463 0.89 27.31 -0.95
N LEU A 464 1.91 26.46 -0.79
CA LEU A 464 2.15 25.73 0.46
C LEU A 464 2.41 26.69 1.64
N ILE A 465 3.22 27.73 1.48
CA ILE A 465 3.46 28.72 2.53
C ILE A 465 2.16 29.43 2.95
N HIS A 466 1.29 29.75 1.99
CA HIS A 466 -0.02 30.31 2.26
C HIS A 466 -0.92 29.34 3.06
N LEU A 467 -0.92 28.05 2.70
CA LEU A 467 -1.63 27.01 3.45
C LEU A 467 -1.08 26.85 4.87
N ILE A 468 0.24 26.83 5.03
CA ILE A 468 0.92 26.77 6.34
C ILE A 468 0.53 27.99 7.19
N ALA A 469 0.49 29.19 6.59
CA ALA A 469 0.09 30.41 7.29
C ALA A 469 -1.36 30.31 7.79
N TYR A 470 -2.26 29.80 6.95
CA TYR A 470 -3.65 29.59 7.35
C TYR A 470 -3.78 28.54 8.46
N ALA A 471 -3.05 27.42 8.36
CA ALA A 471 -3.02 26.39 9.40
C ALA A 471 -2.52 26.94 10.75
N PHE A 472 -1.45 27.74 10.76
CA PHE A 472 -0.98 28.42 11.98
C PHE A 472 -2.04 29.34 12.59
N ALA A 473 -2.77 30.05 11.74
CA ALA A 473 -3.82 30.95 12.18
C ALA A 473 -4.97 30.17 12.84
N ASP A 474 -5.32 29.00 12.31
CA ASP A 474 -6.42 28.16 12.78
C ASP A 474 -6.08 27.25 13.98
N CYS A 475 -4.79 27.00 14.19
CA CYS A 475 -4.28 26.10 15.21
C CYS A 475 -4.77 26.43 16.65
N PRO A 476 -5.62 25.59 17.29
CA PRO A 476 -6.30 25.95 18.54
C PRO A 476 -5.38 25.97 19.77
N HIS A 477 -4.34 25.13 19.77
CA HIS A 477 -3.41 24.99 20.89
C HIS A 477 -2.28 26.04 20.90
N LEU A 478 -2.27 26.93 19.90
CA LEU A 478 -1.36 28.08 19.84
C LEU A 478 -1.98 29.31 20.49
N LEU A 479 -1.25 30.04 21.33
CA LEU A 479 -1.70 31.37 21.77
C LEU A 479 -1.84 32.32 20.56
N PRO A 480 -2.87 33.19 20.49
CA PRO A 480 -3.06 34.07 19.33
C PRO A 480 -1.85 34.94 18.99
N ARG A 481 -1.12 35.41 20.02
CA ARG A 481 0.13 36.16 19.82
C ARG A 481 1.19 35.33 19.10
N VAL A 482 1.32 34.05 19.44
CA VAL A 482 2.28 33.14 18.81
C VAL A 482 1.82 32.81 17.40
N ALA A 483 0.56 32.45 17.19
CA ALA A 483 -0.02 32.23 15.86
C ALA A 483 0.23 33.43 14.92
N PHE A 484 -0.10 34.64 15.37
CA PHE A 484 0.14 35.87 14.60
C PHE A 484 1.61 36.08 14.28
N ARG A 485 2.51 35.85 15.25
CA ARG A 485 3.95 35.96 15.02
C ARG A 485 4.40 34.99 13.93
N ARG A 486 3.89 33.75 13.91
CA ARG A 486 4.26 32.72 12.91
C ARG A 486 3.76 33.09 11.51
N VAL A 487 2.51 33.54 11.39
CA VAL A 487 1.98 34.08 10.12
C VAL A 487 2.83 35.26 9.63
N TYR A 488 3.22 36.16 10.54
CA TYR A 488 4.08 37.30 10.20
C TYR A 488 5.47 36.88 9.71
N TRP A 489 6.07 35.83 10.27
CA TRP A 489 7.33 35.28 9.77
C TRP A 489 7.21 34.75 8.34
N LEU A 490 6.11 34.05 8.01
CA LEU A 490 5.86 33.55 6.65
C LEU A 490 5.64 34.70 5.66
N TYR A 491 4.93 35.75 6.08
CA TYR A 491 4.82 36.99 5.30
C TYR A 491 6.18 37.63 5.02
N ARG A 492 7.04 37.77 6.04
CA ARG A 492 8.40 38.30 5.86
C ARG A 492 9.23 37.41 4.93
N TYR A 493 9.09 36.08 5.06
CA TYR A 493 9.77 35.12 4.21
C TYR A 493 9.40 35.31 2.72
N LEU A 494 8.10 35.48 2.41
CA LEU A 494 7.61 35.72 1.06
C LEU A 494 8.05 37.09 0.53
N ARG A 495 7.91 38.15 1.35
CA ARG A 495 8.34 39.51 0.99
C ARG A 495 9.83 39.61 0.69
N ALA A 496 10.67 38.97 1.51
CA ALA A 496 12.12 38.97 1.30
C ALA A 496 12.54 38.34 -0.04
N ARG A 497 11.68 37.50 -0.62
CA ARG A 497 11.88 36.85 -1.93
C ARG A 497 10.98 37.42 -3.03
N GLN A 498 10.31 38.55 -2.77
CA GLN A 498 9.39 39.21 -3.69
C GLN A 498 8.30 38.27 -4.25
N ALA A 499 7.90 37.27 -3.48
CA ALA A 499 6.88 36.32 -3.90
C ALA A 499 5.47 36.96 -3.86
N PRO A 500 4.57 36.59 -4.78
CA PRO A 500 3.18 37.06 -4.77
C PRO A 500 2.50 36.64 -3.46
N LEU A 501 1.68 37.55 -2.93
CA LEU A 501 0.90 37.35 -1.71
C LEU A 501 -0.55 37.03 -2.11
N SER A 502 -1.10 35.96 -1.53
CA SER A 502 -2.47 35.51 -1.77
C SER A 502 -3.44 36.07 -0.74
N SER A 503 -4.73 36.16 -1.11
CA SER A 503 -5.84 36.44 -0.19
C SER A 503 -5.94 35.41 0.96
N LEU A 504 -5.38 34.22 0.80
CA LEU A 504 -5.28 33.25 1.89
C LEU A 504 -4.38 33.77 3.03
N LEU A 505 -3.36 34.58 2.71
CA LEU A 505 -2.49 35.21 3.72
C LEU A 505 -3.20 36.30 4.51
N SER A 506 -3.96 37.16 3.83
CA SER A 506 -4.76 38.21 4.50
C SER A 506 -5.77 37.57 5.44
N ARG A 507 -6.47 36.52 5.00
CA ARG A 507 -7.37 35.73 5.86
C ARG A 507 -6.65 35.12 7.07
N ALA A 508 -5.45 34.58 6.89
CA ALA A 508 -4.64 34.07 8.00
C ALA A 508 -4.28 35.18 9.01
N PHE A 509 -3.91 36.38 8.54
CA PHE A 509 -3.65 37.53 9.41
C PHE A 509 -4.89 38.00 10.17
N VAL A 510 -6.04 38.08 9.50
CA VAL A 510 -7.31 38.45 10.13
C VAL A 510 -7.68 37.42 11.21
N ARG A 511 -7.57 36.12 10.90
CA ARG A 511 -7.89 35.04 11.85
C ARG A 511 -6.97 35.09 13.07
N ALA A 512 -5.65 35.11 12.86
CA ALA A 512 -4.66 35.09 13.95
C ALA A 512 -4.58 36.42 14.73
N GLY A 513 -4.80 37.55 14.05
CA GLY A 513 -4.55 38.88 14.56
C GLY A 513 -5.77 39.61 15.13
N ILE A 514 -6.97 39.28 14.64
CA ILE A 514 -8.23 39.94 15.01
C ILE A 514 -9.23 38.92 15.57
N ILE A 515 -9.64 37.93 14.78
CA ILE A 515 -10.75 37.03 15.14
C ILE A 515 -10.42 36.26 16.42
N ARG A 516 -9.28 35.56 16.47
CA ARG A 516 -8.93 34.72 17.62
C ARG A 516 -8.76 35.50 18.92
N PRO A 517 -7.99 36.61 18.97
CA PRO A 517 -7.94 37.43 20.18
C PRO A 517 -9.33 37.90 20.63
N LEU A 518 -10.21 38.32 19.71
CA LEU A 518 -11.56 38.76 20.06
C LEU A 518 -12.45 37.62 20.56
N GLN A 519 -12.33 36.42 19.99
CA GLN A 519 -12.99 35.21 20.48
C GLN A 519 -12.54 34.86 21.90
N GLU A 520 -11.26 35.03 22.20
CA GLU A 520 -10.69 34.84 23.55
C GLU A 520 -10.98 36.03 24.50
N GLY A 521 -11.75 37.03 24.06
CA GLY A 521 -12.07 38.23 24.85
C GLY A 521 -10.86 39.14 25.12
N GLN A 522 -9.78 38.98 24.34
CA GLN A 522 -8.59 39.81 24.41
C GLN A 522 -8.77 41.09 23.60
N TRP A 523 -8.12 42.16 24.07
CA TRP A 523 -8.11 43.42 23.35
C TRP A 523 -7.11 43.40 22.19
N VAL A 524 -7.56 43.80 21.00
CA VAL A 524 -6.71 44.00 19.82
C VAL A 524 -6.33 45.47 19.74
N SER A 525 -5.03 45.77 19.64
CA SER A 525 -4.54 47.15 19.48
C SER A 525 -5.01 47.77 18.18
N THR A 526 -5.37 49.05 18.20
CA THR A 526 -5.84 49.79 17.02
C THR A 526 -4.79 49.80 15.91
N VAL A 527 -3.50 49.99 16.23
CA VAL A 527 -2.40 49.96 15.27
C VAL A 527 -2.33 48.62 14.53
N LYS A 528 -2.38 47.51 15.27
CA LYS A 528 -2.39 46.16 14.67
C LYS A 528 -3.62 45.93 13.78
N CYS A 529 -4.79 46.39 14.21
CA CYS A 529 -6.04 46.25 13.45
C CYS A 529 -5.97 47.05 12.14
N GLN A 530 -5.55 48.31 12.20
CA GLN A 530 -5.37 49.17 11.02
C GLN A 530 -4.34 48.60 10.05
N TRP A 531 -3.23 48.07 10.56
CA TRP A 531 -2.22 47.42 9.72
C TRP A 531 -2.79 46.20 8.97
N ILE A 532 -3.56 45.34 9.65
CA ILE A 532 -4.20 44.17 9.03
C ILE A 532 -5.26 44.62 8.01
N LEU A 533 -6.07 45.64 8.31
CA LEU A 533 -7.09 46.17 7.38
C LEU A 533 -6.46 46.78 6.13
N CYS A 534 -5.36 47.52 6.27
CA CYS A 534 -4.59 48.02 5.14
C CYS A 534 -4.04 46.87 4.27
N PHE A 535 -3.61 45.78 4.91
CA PHE A 535 -3.16 44.58 4.21
C PHE A 535 -4.30 43.90 3.43
N VAL A 536 -5.50 43.79 4.02
CA VAL A 536 -6.70 43.24 3.35
C VAL A 536 -7.14 44.12 2.19
N ARG A 537 -7.17 45.44 2.39
CA ARG A 537 -7.45 46.43 1.33
C ARG A 537 -6.57 46.22 0.11
N THR A 538 -5.29 45.95 0.33
CA THR A 538 -4.30 45.76 -0.74
C THR A 538 -4.50 44.45 -1.51
N LEU A 539 -4.93 43.36 -0.84
CA LEU A 539 -5.00 42.03 -1.45
C LEU A 539 -6.41 41.58 -1.87
N GLU A 540 -7.44 42.03 -1.18
CA GLU A 540 -8.84 41.63 -1.39
C GLU A 540 -9.72 42.81 -1.86
N GLY A 541 -9.28 44.06 -1.69
CA GLY A 541 -9.96 45.26 -2.15
C GLY A 541 -10.52 46.14 -1.01
N GLU A 542 -10.79 47.41 -1.34
CA GLU A 542 -11.28 48.43 -0.39
C GLU A 542 -12.60 48.02 0.27
N GLU A 543 -13.56 47.56 -0.53
CA GLU A 543 -14.92 47.22 -0.08
C GLU A 543 -14.91 46.17 1.03
N ILE A 544 -14.10 45.11 0.86
CA ILE A 544 -13.95 44.03 1.85
C ILE A 544 -13.30 44.56 3.13
N ALA A 545 -12.30 45.42 3.00
CA ALA A 545 -11.64 46.02 4.16
C ALA A 545 -12.59 46.92 4.97
N GLU A 546 -13.40 47.76 4.32
CA GLU A 546 -14.39 48.60 4.99
C GLU A 546 -15.49 47.78 5.66
N GLN A 547 -16.03 46.76 4.97
CA GLN A 547 -17.02 45.88 5.56
C GLN A 547 -16.47 45.18 6.81
N MET A 548 -15.23 44.71 6.73
CA MET A 548 -14.57 44.08 7.85
C MET A 548 -14.30 45.06 8.99
N ASP A 549 -13.88 46.30 8.71
CA ASP A 549 -13.67 47.33 9.74
C ASP A 549 -14.96 47.60 10.52
N ARG A 550 -16.09 47.74 9.85
CA ARG A 550 -17.42 47.91 10.49
C ARG A 550 -17.73 46.76 11.45
N VAL A 551 -17.52 45.51 11.02
CA VAL A 551 -17.78 44.31 11.84
C VAL A 551 -16.80 44.23 13.03
N VAL A 552 -15.52 44.47 12.80
CA VAL A 552 -14.47 44.39 13.82
C VAL A 552 -14.65 45.50 14.86
N TRP A 553 -15.03 46.71 14.45
CA TRP A 553 -15.35 47.82 15.35
C TRP A 553 -16.50 47.45 16.30
N ALA A 554 -17.60 46.94 15.75
CA ALA A 554 -18.75 46.51 16.55
C ALA A 554 -18.38 45.39 17.55
N TRP A 555 -17.58 44.41 17.13
CA TRP A 555 -17.13 43.32 18.00
C TRP A 555 -16.17 43.80 19.09
N ARG A 556 -15.16 44.62 18.75
CA ARG A 556 -14.26 45.24 19.73
C ARG A 556 -15.03 45.99 20.81
N GLY A 557 -16.05 46.75 20.41
CA GLY A 557 -16.94 47.46 21.35
C GLY A 557 -17.65 46.51 22.33
N ARG A 558 -18.12 45.34 21.88
CA ARG A 558 -18.72 44.33 22.76
C ARG A 558 -17.71 43.76 23.77
N VAL A 559 -16.54 43.34 23.29
CA VAL A 559 -15.49 42.76 24.15
C VAL A 559 -15.04 43.75 25.24
N ILE A 560 -14.89 45.04 24.89
CA ILE A 560 -14.53 46.10 25.85
C ILE A 560 -15.61 46.26 26.92
N ARG A 561 -16.89 46.28 26.53
CA ARG A 561 -18.01 46.38 27.48
C ARG A 561 -18.06 45.18 28.42
N GLU A 562 -17.98 43.97 27.90
CA GLU A 562 -18.01 42.73 28.69
C GLU A 562 -16.85 42.65 29.68
N ARG A 563 -15.64 43.04 29.25
CA ARG A 563 -14.48 43.10 30.13
C ARG A 563 -14.66 44.13 31.23
N SER A 564 -15.16 45.33 30.89
CA SER A 564 -15.45 46.39 31.87
C SER A 564 -16.48 45.93 32.91
N ILE A 565 -17.51 45.19 32.50
CA ILE A 565 -18.51 44.61 33.40
C ILE A 565 -17.86 43.57 34.32
N ARG A 566 -17.02 42.66 33.79
CA ARG A 566 -16.29 41.67 34.59
C ARG A 566 -15.35 42.31 35.62
N GLU A 567 -14.59 43.32 35.22
CA GLU A 567 -13.69 44.05 36.12
C GLU A 567 -14.45 44.80 37.21
N ARG A 568 -15.61 45.41 36.90
CA ARG A 568 -16.47 46.04 37.91
C ARG A 568 -17.01 45.02 38.92
N ARG A 569 -17.47 43.84 38.46
CA ARG A 569 -17.94 42.76 39.34
C ARG A 569 -16.82 42.23 40.24
N ALA A 570 -15.66 41.93 39.68
CA ALA A 570 -14.51 41.47 40.45
C ALA A 570 -14.06 42.50 41.52
N ARG A 571 -14.11 43.81 41.19
CA ARG A 571 -13.84 44.88 42.17
C ARG A 571 -14.90 44.97 43.27
N GLN A 572 -16.18 44.72 42.96
CA GLN A 572 -17.25 44.68 43.95
C GLN A 572 -17.11 43.47 44.89
N GLU A 573 -16.81 42.30 44.35
CA GLU A 573 -16.54 41.08 45.12
C GLU A 573 -15.32 41.23 46.03
N ALA A 574 -14.22 41.80 45.53
CA ALA A 574 -13.02 42.06 46.31
C ALA A 574 -13.24 43.11 47.43
N ARG A 575 -14.18 44.05 47.24
CA ARG A 575 -14.58 45.02 48.28
C ARG A 575 -15.48 44.40 49.35
N ASN A 576 -16.11 43.26 49.09
CA ASN A 576 -17.04 42.62 50.02
C ASN A 576 -16.63 41.17 50.37
N PRO A 577 -15.43 40.94 50.97
CA PRO A 577 -14.92 39.59 51.24
C PRO A 577 -15.67 38.84 52.37
N ARG A 578 -16.59 39.50 53.10
CA ARG A 578 -17.23 38.96 54.32
C ARG A 578 -18.51 38.14 54.10
N GLY A 579 -18.84 37.77 52.87
CA GLY A 579 -20.07 37.03 52.52
C GLY A 579 -20.00 35.49 52.57
N ARG A 580 -18.86 34.88 52.94
CA ARG A 580 -18.72 33.44 53.23
C ARG A 580 -17.92 33.34 54.54
N LEU A 581 -18.41 32.90 55.70
CA LEU A 581 -19.55 32.10 56.14
C LEU A 581 -19.96 32.59 57.55
N PRO A 582 -21.21 32.43 57.99
CA PRO A 582 -21.49 31.97 59.35
C PRO A 582 -21.56 30.44 59.34
N GLY A 583 -20.88 29.82 60.30
CA GLY A 583 -20.93 28.38 60.56
C GLY A 583 -22.20 27.94 61.28
#